data_AF-M6ZZA9-F1
#
_entry.id   AF-M6ZZA9-F1
#
_cell.length_a   1.000
_cell.length_b   1.000
_cell.length_c   1.000
_cell.angle_alpha   90.00
_cell.angle_beta   90.00
_cell.angle_gamma   90.00
#
_symmetry.space_group_name_H-M   'P 1'
#
loop_
_entity.id
_entity.type
_entity.pdbx_description
1 polymer ?
#
loop_
_entity_poly.entity_id
_entity_poly.type
_entity_poly.pdbx_seq_one_letter_code
_entity_poly.pdbx_strand_id
1 'polypeptide(L)'
;MDKKLLNVLNHNSVDIYPWELSEVEKYNLTWKSRPTFQSYISYTPWIDLQNNRFWNSKEKPKFILWDTKLGIKSIDDRYLFNDEPISIITILTNYKPVVQEFQHILLELRNEPILIKHSPTHFFINGPTIFNGKFNENIEVPIPDSNCITRVKIKFDYTLKGYLKNFLFKADAQGIVFNFHNTPEKKFFRLIPRNSISGIWINPLVTEINLYTLDIENILKTNYNVKSFMIITEDKKMLKGFQYQWEYLCAKDIKGK
;
A
#
# COMPACT_ATOMS: atom_id res chain seq x y z
N MET A 1 -2.18 -24.25 6.19
CA MET A 1 -2.89 -24.28 4.90
C MET A 1 -3.67 -25.56 4.75
N ASP A 2 -4.96 -25.43 4.45
CA ASP A 2 -5.90 -26.54 4.27
C ASP A 2 -5.77 -27.18 2.88
N LYS A 3 -6.21 -28.44 2.73
CA LYS A 3 -6.24 -29.20 1.48
C LYS A 3 -6.95 -28.45 0.36
N LYS A 4 -8.03 -27.73 0.66
CA LYS A 4 -8.78 -26.96 -0.34
C LYS A 4 -7.91 -25.90 -1.02
N LEU A 5 -7.11 -25.14 -0.25
CA LEU A 5 -6.23 -24.12 -0.81
C LEU A 5 -5.08 -24.77 -1.60
N LEU A 6 -4.47 -25.84 -1.07
CA LEU A 6 -3.45 -26.61 -1.79
C LEU A 6 -3.94 -27.17 -3.13
N ASN A 7 -5.19 -27.64 -3.18
CA ASN A 7 -5.82 -28.12 -4.40
C ASN A 7 -6.00 -27.01 -5.45
N VAL A 8 -6.30 -25.77 -5.03
CA VAL A 8 -6.41 -24.63 -5.96
C VAL A 8 -5.03 -24.20 -6.48
N LEU A 9 -4.02 -24.17 -5.61
CA LEU A 9 -2.64 -23.89 -6.01
C LEU A 9 -2.15 -24.89 -7.06
N ASN A 10 -2.41 -26.19 -6.87
CA ASN A 10 -2.11 -27.26 -7.83
C ASN A 10 -0.69 -27.14 -8.44
N HIS A 11 0.34 -26.97 -7.59
CA HIS A 11 1.75 -26.77 -7.97
C HIS A 11 2.06 -25.61 -8.93
N ASN A 12 1.12 -24.70 -9.18
CA ASN A 12 1.40 -23.49 -9.94
C ASN A 12 2.33 -22.55 -9.17
N SER A 13 2.98 -21.65 -9.89
CA SER A 13 3.87 -20.66 -9.30
C SER A 13 3.15 -19.75 -8.31
N VAL A 14 3.76 -19.55 -7.15
CA VAL A 14 3.21 -18.74 -6.06
C VAL A 14 4.28 -17.84 -5.47
N ASP A 15 3.96 -16.60 -5.15
CA ASP A 15 4.76 -15.76 -4.25
C ASP A 15 4.05 -15.62 -2.90
N ILE A 16 4.81 -15.33 -1.85
CA ILE A 16 4.26 -15.09 -0.51
C ILE A 16 4.19 -13.59 -0.26
N TYR A 17 3.04 -13.13 0.21
CA TYR A 17 2.84 -11.76 0.65
C TYR A 17 2.26 -11.74 2.06
N PRO A 18 2.67 -10.84 2.96
CA PRO A 18 3.76 -9.89 2.78
C PRO A 18 5.17 -10.41 3.17
N TRP A 19 5.31 -11.48 3.96
CA TRP A 19 6.64 -11.97 4.41
C TRP A 19 6.74 -13.43 4.94
N GLU A 20 5.67 -14.21 5.04
CA GLU A 20 5.67 -15.50 5.77
C GLU A 20 6.28 -16.67 4.97
N LEU A 21 7.59 -16.61 4.73
CA LEU A 21 8.30 -17.55 3.85
C LEU A 21 8.31 -19.01 4.35
N SER A 22 8.05 -19.26 5.63
CA SER A 22 8.05 -20.62 6.19
C SER A 22 7.01 -21.53 5.51
N GLU A 23 5.95 -20.94 4.95
CA GLU A 23 4.92 -21.68 4.22
C GLU A 23 5.43 -22.30 2.91
N VAL A 24 6.50 -21.75 2.31
CA VAL A 24 7.10 -22.29 1.09
C VAL A 24 7.65 -23.69 1.34
N GLU A 25 8.50 -23.84 2.35
CA GLU A 25 9.12 -25.12 2.69
C GLU A 25 8.09 -26.09 3.27
N LYS A 26 7.28 -25.62 4.21
CA LYS A 26 6.28 -26.43 4.91
C LYS A 26 5.26 -27.09 3.96
N TYR A 27 4.89 -26.41 2.88
CA TYR A 27 3.91 -26.90 1.91
C TYR A 27 4.52 -27.28 0.55
N ASN A 28 5.86 -27.30 0.44
CA ASN A 28 6.58 -27.61 -0.80
C ASN A 28 6.03 -26.83 -2.01
N LEU A 29 5.89 -25.52 -1.85
CA LEU A 29 5.30 -24.64 -2.85
C LEU A 29 6.26 -24.37 -4.01
N THR A 30 5.73 -24.24 -5.22
CA THR A 30 6.48 -23.77 -6.40
C THR A 30 6.74 -22.28 -6.28
N TRP A 31 7.68 -21.91 -5.42
CA TRP A 31 7.91 -20.51 -5.05
C TRP A 31 8.56 -19.72 -6.18
N LYS A 32 7.95 -18.59 -6.52
CA LYS A 32 8.45 -17.63 -7.50
C LYS A 32 8.52 -16.24 -6.87
N SER A 33 9.65 -15.98 -6.23
CA SER A 33 9.88 -14.79 -5.42
C SER A 33 9.96 -13.51 -6.24
N ARG A 34 9.38 -12.42 -5.73
CA ARG A 34 9.75 -11.06 -6.12
C ARG A 34 11.16 -10.70 -5.64
N PRO A 35 11.84 -9.69 -6.24
CA PRO A 35 13.20 -9.29 -5.86
C PRO A 35 13.37 -8.98 -4.37
N THR A 36 12.37 -8.31 -3.78
CA THR A 36 12.32 -7.99 -2.34
C THR A 36 11.14 -8.72 -1.71
N PHE A 37 11.40 -9.94 -1.24
CA PHE A 37 10.37 -10.91 -0.81
C PHE A 37 9.70 -10.58 0.53
N GLN A 38 10.24 -9.65 1.31
CA GLN A 38 9.65 -9.13 2.53
C GLN A 38 9.18 -7.69 2.29
N SER A 39 7.87 -7.45 2.28
CA SER A 39 7.34 -6.12 1.93
C SER A 39 7.83 -4.99 2.84
N TYR A 40 8.03 -5.27 4.13
CA TYR A 40 8.44 -4.25 5.11
C TYR A 40 9.86 -3.70 4.89
N ILE A 41 10.70 -4.36 4.08
CA ILE A 41 12.04 -3.87 3.68
C ILE A 41 12.01 -3.08 2.37
N SER A 42 10.87 -2.95 1.69
CA SER A 42 10.69 -2.09 0.51
C SER A 42 10.55 -0.60 0.85
N TYR A 43 11.34 -0.11 1.82
CA TYR A 43 11.22 1.20 2.45
C TYR A 43 11.72 2.38 1.58
N THR A 44 12.09 2.14 0.32
CA THR A 44 12.48 3.21 -0.62
C THR A 44 11.74 3.06 -1.94
N PRO A 45 11.50 4.17 -2.67
CA PRO A 45 10.85 4.11 -3.97
C PRO A 45 11.58 3.21 -4.96
N TRP A 46 12.92 3.18 -4.93
CA TRP A 46 13.70 2.36 -5.86
C TRP A 46 13.47 0.85 -5.62
N ILE A 47 13.38 0.42 -4.36
CA ILE A 47 13.14 -0.99 -4.00
C ILE A 47 11.72 -1.40 -4.38
N ASP A 48 10.72 -0.58 -4.02
CA ASP A 48 9.32 -0.78 -4.42
C ASP A 48 9.18 -0.88 -5.95
N LEU A 49 9.88 -0.02 -6.71
CA LEU A 49 9.89 -0.11 -8.17
C LEU A 49 10.48 -1.41 -8.72
N GLN A 50 11.43 -2.06 -8.04
CA GLN A 50 11.93 -3.36 -8.49
C GLN A 50 10.86 -4.45 -8.34
N ASN A 51 10.13 -4.46 -7.22
CA ASN A 51 8.99 -5.34 -7.05
C ASN A 51 7.88 -5.01 -8.05
N ASN A 52 7.58 -3.74 -8.27
CA ASN A 52 6.59 -3.32 -9.26
C ASN A 52 6.94 -3.79 -10.69
N ARG A 53 8.23 -3.76 -11.07
CA ARG A 53 8.70 -4.30 -12.35
C ARG A 53 8.48 -5.81 -12.43
N PHE A 54 8.78 -6.55 -11.37
CA PHE A 54 8.51 -7.99 -11.29
C PHE A 54 7.03 -8.29 -11.47
N TRP A 55 6.15 -7.59 -10.76
CA TRP A 55 4.69 -7.78 -10.84
C TRP A 55 4.09 -7.45 -12.21
N ASN A 56 4.75 -6.61 -13.01
CA ASN A 56 4.36 -6.31 -14.38
C ASN A 56 5.03 -7.20 -15.44
N SER A 57 5.99 -8.04 -15.04
CA SER A 57 6.76 -8.88 -15.96
C SER A 57 6.03 -10.17 -16.32
N LYS A 58 6.57 -10.91 -17.29
CA LYS A 58 6.16 -12.30 -17.59
C LYS A 58 6.57 -13.27 -16.48
N GLU A 59 7.45 -12.85 -15.58
CA GLU A 59 7.93 -13.67 -14.48
C GLU A 59 7.00 -13.66 -13.26
N LYS A 60 5.93 -12.87 -13.25
CA LYS A 60 4.98 -12.86 -12.11
C LYS A 60 4.37 -14.26 -11.88
N PRO A 61 4.12 -14.66 -10.61
CA PRO A 61 3.51 -15.94 -10.30
C PRO A 61 2.05 -16.00 -10.77
N LYS A 62 1.47 -17.21 -10.85
CA LYS A 62 0.03 -17.36 -11.06
C LYS A 62 -0.75 -16.97 -9.80
N PHE A 63 -0.19 -17.27 -8.64
CA PHE A 63 -0.83 -17.05 -7.35
C PHE A 63 0.00 -16.16 -6.41
N ILE A 64 -0.68 -15.47 -5.51
CA ILE A 64 -0.07 -14.87 -4.31
C ILE A 64 -0.76 -15.49 -3.11
N LEU A 65 0.03 -16.07 -2.21
CA LEU A 65 -0.46 -16.48 -0.89
C LEU A 65 -0.32 -15.30 0.05
N TRP A 66 -1.45 -14.67 0.37
CA TRP A 66 -1.52 -13.53 1.26
C TRP A 66 -1.75 -13.97 2.71
N ASP A 67 -0.74 -13.81 3.55
CA ASP A 67 -0.84 -13.99 4.99
C ASP A 67 -1.63 -12.83 5.62
N THR A 68 -2.63 -13.17 6.42
CA THR A 68 -3.53 -12.22 7.08
C THR A 68 -3.31 -12.14 8.58
N LYS A 69 -2.25 -12.77 9.11
CA LYS A 69 -1.96 -12.83 10.55
C LYS A 69 -1.87 -11.47 11.24
N LEU A 70 -1.31 -10.46 10.57
CA LEU A 70 -1.26 -9.07 11.07
C LEU A 70 -2.40 -8.18 10.52
N GLY A 71 -3.33 -8.75 9.76
CA GLY A 71 -4.43 -8.02 9.12
C GLY A 71 -3.90 -6.85 8.30
N ILE A 72 -4.42 -5.65 8.58
CA ILE A 72 -4.05 -4.42 7.85
C ILE A 72 -2.70 -3.82 8.26
N LYS A 73 -2.02 -4.40 9.24
CA LYS A 73 -0.75 -3.89 9.76
C LYS A 73 0.44 -4.66 9.21
N SER A 74 1.58 -3.98 9.15
CA SER A 74 2.89 -4.61 8.99
C SER A 74 3.80 -4.27 10.17
N ILE A 75 5.10 -4.61 10.05
CA ILE A 75 6.08 -4.39 11.11
C ILE A 75 6.11 -2.91 11.52
N ASP A 76 6.27 -2.66 12.83
CA ASP A 76 6.26 -1.33 13.45
C ASP A 76 4.92 -0.58 13.33
N ASP A 77 3.78 -1.29 13.34
CA ASP A 77 2.44 -0.71 13.22
C ASP A 77 2.26 0.17 11.96
N ARG A 78 2.95 -0.17 10.87
CA ARG A 78 2.74 0.48 9.57
C ARG A 78 1.46 -0.06 8.93
N TYR A 79 0.84 0.74 8.07
CA TYR A 79 -0.29 0.27 7.28
C TYR A 79 0.24 -0.58 6.11
N LEU A 80 -0.21 -1.83 6.00
CA LEU A 80 0.36 -2.81 5.07
C LEU A 80 0.33 -2.33 3.61
N PHE A 81 -0.75 -1.67 3.21
CA PHE A 81 -0.91 -1.13 1.84
C PHE A 81 0.03 0.07 1.57
N ASN A 82 0.77 0.56 2.57
CA ASN A 82 1.75 1.64 2.45
C ASN A 82 3.20 1.17 2.55
N ASP A 83 3.48 -0.12 2.77
CA ASP A 83 4.85 -0.64 2.71
C ASP A 83 5.43 -0.52 1.30
N GLU A 84 4.59 -0.82 0.30
CA GLU A 84 4.95 -0.80 -1.12
C GLU A 84 3.90 -0.03 -1.94
N PRO A 85 3.84 1.31 -1.80
CA PRO A 85 2.74 2.09 -2.34
C PRO A 85 2.54 1.92 -3.85
N ILE A 86 3.59 1.64 -4.63
CA ILE A 86 3.45 1.39 -6.08
C ILE A 86 3.08 -0.08 -6.32
N SER A 87 3.83 -1.02 -5.76
CA SER A 87 3.61 -2.45 -6.02
C SER A 87 2.24 -2.93 -5.57
N ILE A 88 1.70 -2.41 -4.45
CA ILE A 88 0.38 -2.80 -3.95
C ILE A 88 -0.71 -2.55 -5.00
N ILE A 89 -0.61 -1.45 -5.74
CA ILE A 89 -1.57 -1.11 -6.80
C ILE A 89 -1.48 -2.14 -7.92
N THR A 90 -0.26 -2.45 -8.36
CA THR A 90 -0.03 -3.46 -9.40
C THR A 90 -0.50 -4.86 -8.97
N ILE A 91 -0.29 -5.25 -7.71
CA ILE A 91 -0.81 -6.51 -7.18
C ILE A 91 -2.35 -6.51 -7.26
N LEU A 92 -3.01 -5.50 -6.71
CA LEU A 92 -4.47 -5.47 -6.63
C LEU A 92 -5.14 -5.33 -8.00
N THR A 93 -4.49 -4.71 -8.99
CA THR A 93 -5.02 -4.62 -10.36
C THR A 93 -4.79 -5.90 -11.18
N ASN A 94 -3.70 -6.63 -10.93
CA ASN A 94 -3.39 -7.86 -11.67
C ASN A 94 -4.01 -9.11 -11.05
N TYR A 95 -4.31 -9.12 -9.75
CA TYR A 95 -4.78 -10.30 -9.04
C TYR A 95 -6.17 -10.08 -8.46
N LYS A 96 -6.89 -11.18 -8.22
CA LYS A 96 -8.18 -11.20 -7.53
C LYS A 96 -8.14 -12.25 -6.41
N PRO A 97 -8.74 -11.97 -5.24
CA PRO A 97 -8.87 -12.98 -4.20
C PRO A 97 -9.86 -14.06 -4.66
N VAL A 98 -9.51 -15.34 -4.47
CA VAL A 98 -10.33 -16.49 -4.92
C VAL A 98 -10.73 -17.43 -3.79
N VAL A 99 -9.89 -17.57 -2.77
CA VAL A 99 -10.12 -18.46 -1.63
C VAL A 99 -9.57 -17.79 -0.39
N GLN A 100 -10.32 -17.83 0.71
CA GLN A 100 -9.87 -17.42 2.03
C GLN A 100 -10.03 -18.61 2.96
N GLU A 101 -8.94 -18.98 3.65
CA GLU A 101 -8.92 -20.06 4.62
C GLU A 101 -8.04 -19.64 5.81
N PHE A 102 -8.64 -19.59 7.00
CA PHE A 102 -7.95 -19.21 8.24
C PHE A 102 -7.16 -17.89 8.12
N GLN A 103 -5.82 -17.96 8.21
CA GLN A 103 -4.89 -16.82 8.14
C GLN A 103 -4.34 -16.58 6.73
N HIS A 104 -4.97 -17.14 5.69
CA HIS A 104 -4.50 -17.05 4.32
C HIS A 104 -5.61 -16.64 3.36
N ILE A 105 -5.28 -15.76 2.43
CA ILE A 105 -6.09 -15.48 1.25
C ILE A 105 -5.25 -15.81 0.02
N LEU A 106 -5.77 -16.66 -0.85
CA LEU A 106 -5.17 -16.94 -2.14
C LEU A 106 -5.68 -15.94 -3.16
N LEU A 107 -4.73 -15.26 -3.80
CA LEU A 107 -4.98 -14.34 -4.91
C LEU A 107 -4.55 -15.02 -6.20
N GLU A 108 -5.42 -15.00 -7.20
CA GLU A 108 -5.15 -15.55 -8.53
C GLU A 108 -4.94 -14.41 -9.54
N LEU A 109 -3.97 -14.60 -10.42
CA LEU A 109 -3.74 -13.70 -11.55
C LEU A 109 -4.99 -13.61 -12.42
N ARG A 110 -5.44 -12.39 -12.71
CA ARG A 110 -6.56 -12.13 -13.61
C ARG A 110 -6.14 -12.42 -15.05
N ASN A 111 -7.09 -12.91 -15.85
CA ASN A 111 -6.91 -13.01 -17.31
C ASN A 111 -6.67 -11.63 -17.93
N GLU A 112 -7.41 -10.62 -17.45
CA GLU A 112 -7.28 -9.23 -17.84
C GLU A 112 -7.10 -8.35 -16.60
N PRO A 113 -6.06 -7.50 -16.53
CA PRO A 113 -5.85 -6.63 -15.39
C PRO A 113 -6.88 -5.48 -15.36
N ILE A 114 -7.19 -5.01 -14.15
CA ILE A 114 -8.01 -3.80 -13.98
C ILE A 114 -7.21 -2.58 -14.44
N LEU A 115 -7.72 -1.89 -15.45
CA LEU A 115 -7.04 -0.73 -16.02
C LEU A 115 -7.34 0.52 -15.18
N ILE A 116 -6.28 1.20 -14.74
CA ILE A 116 -6.36 2.50 -14.08
C ILE A 116 -6.04 3.63 -15.07
N LYS A 117 -6.70 4.80 -14.91
CA LYS A 117 -6.53 5.95 -15.83
C LYS A 117 -5.08 6.42 -15.90
N HIS A 118 -4.41 6.47 -14.74
CA HIS A 118 -3.02 6.88 -14.59
C HIS A 118 -2.27 5.88 -13.73
N SER A 119 -1.08 5.47 -14.18
CA SER A 119 -0.18 4.65 -13.37
C SER A 119 0.43 5.48 -12.24
N PRO A 120 0.62 4.89 -11.05
CA PRO A 120 1.21 5.61 -9.93
C PRO A 120 2.69 5.94 -10.16
N THR A 121 3.14 7.07 -9.60
CA THR A 121 4.53 7.52 -9.73
C THR A 121 5.17 7.84 -8.37
N HIS A 122 6.50 7.91 -8.33
CA HIS A 122 7.29 8.21 -7.14
C HIS A 122 7.90 9.62 -7.11
N PHE A 123 7.32 10.53 -7.88
CA PHE A 123 7.77 11.90 -7.97
C PHE A 123 6.57 12.84 -7.98
N PHE A 124 6.81 14.06 -7.54
CA PHE A 124 5.84 15.14 -7.60
C PHE A 124 5.75 15.62 -9.04
N ILE A 125 4.52 15.83 -9.51
CA ILE A 125 4.29 16.51 -10.79
C ILE A 125 4.39 18.01 -10.51
N ASN A 126 5.34 18.69 -11.14
CA ASN A 126 5.49 20.14 -11.00
C ASN A 126 4.20 20.83 -11.48
N GLY A 127 3.62 21.68 -10.63
CA GLY A 127 2.37 22.38 -10.95
C GLY A 127 1.68 22.96 -9.71
N PRO A 128 0.51 23.59 -9.88
CA PRO A 128 -0.21 24.28 -8.81
C PRO A 128 -0.86 23.33 -7.78
N THR A 129 -0.63 22.02 -7.88
CA THR A 129 -1.25 20.98 -7.04
C THR A 129 -0.34 20.50 -5.91
N ILE A 130 0.72 21.24 -5.61
CA ILE A 130 1.63 21.00 -4.48
C ILE A 130 1.21 21.90 -3.32
N PHE A 131 0.92 21.29 -2.18
CA PHE A 131 0.48 21.96 -0.96
C PHE A 131 1.55 21.85 0.11
N ASN A 132 1.59 22.82 1.03
CA ASN A 132 2.43 22.75 2.22
C ASN A 132 1.57 22.28 3.40
N GLY A 133 2.01 21.20 4.05
CA GLY A 133 1.37 20.67 5.25
C GLY A 133 2.14 21.07 6.51
N LYS A 134 1.40 21.18 7.62
CA LYS A 134 1.95 21.38 8.96
C LYS A 134 1.74 20.13 9.79
N PHE A 135 2.73 19.81 10.63
CA PHE A 135 2.63 18.66 11.51
C PHE A 135 1.59 18.89 12.60
N ASN A 136 0.93 17.82 13.00
CA ASN A 136 -0.10 17.81 14.03
C ASN A 136 -1.33 18.69 13.70
N GLU A 137 -1.52 19.01 12.42
CA GLU A 137 -2.72 19.68 11.91
C GLU A 137 -3.51 18.73 11.01
N ASN A 138 -4.84 18.83 11.03
CA ASN A 138 -5.71 18.02 10.19
C ASN A 138 -5.67 18.53 8.74
N ILE A 139 -5.49 17.62 7.80
CA ILE A 139 -5.64 17.83 6.37
C ILE A 139 -6.92 17.11 5.96
N GLU A 140 -7.88 17.86 5.44
CA GLU A 140 -9.13 17.30 4.91
C GLU A 140 -8.84 16.44 3.69
N VAL A 141 -9.46 15.25 3.64
CA VAL A 141 -9.31 14.34 2.51
C VAL A 141 -10.33 14.73 1.44
N PRO A 142 -9.88 15.09 0.23
CA PRO A 142 -10.80 15.35 -0.87
C PRO A 142 -11.53 14.06 -1.22
N ILE A 143 -12.82 14.21 -1.53
CA ILE A 143 -13.68 13.15 -2.03
C ILE A 143 -13.70 13.29 -3.55
N PRO A 144 -12.93 12.48 -4.31
CA PRO A 144 -12.98 12.49 -5.76
C PRO A 144 -14.28 11.79 -6.24
N ASP A 145 -14.44 11.69 -7.55
CA ASP A 145 -15.53 10.93 -8.18
C ASP A 145 -15.65 9.51 -7.57
N SER A 146 -16.86 8.95 -7.57
CA SER A 146 -17.06 7.53 -7.25
C SER A 146 -16.20 6.67 -8.17
N ASN A 147 -15.53 5.63 -7.64
CA ASN A 147 -14.57 4.74 -8.33
C ASN A 147 -13.12 5.23 -8.40
N CYS A 148 -12.65 5.97 -7.38
CA CYS A 148 -11.24 6.31 -7.24
C CYS A 148 -10.71 5.94 -5.85
N ILE A 149 -9.41 5.64 -5.78
CA ILE A 149 -8.68 5.59 -4.52
C ILE A 149 -7.92 6.90 -4.38
N THR A 150 -8.12 7.59 -3.26
CA THR A 150 -7.37 8.78 -2.88
C THR A 150 -6.06 8.37 -2.21
N ARG A 151 -4.97 8.89 -2.75
CA ARG A 151 -3.61 8.74 -2.25
C ARG A 151 -2.97 10.10 -2.07
N VAL A 152 -1.90 10.16 -1.29
CA VAL A 152 -1.14 11.38 -1.08
C VAL A 152 0.36 11.12 -1.16
N LYS A 153 1.05 11.85 -2.03
CA LYS A 153 2.51 11.89 -2.06
C LYS A 153 2.96 12.87 -1.01
N ILE A 154 3.92 12.48 -0.17
CA ILE A 154 4.45 13.34 0.89
C ILE A 154 5.96 13.41 0.74
N LYS A 155 6.48 14.64 0.72
CA LYS A 155 7.90 14.94 0.73
C LYS A 155 8.22 15.73 2.00
N PHE A 156 9.02 15.13 2.87
CA PHE A 156 9.41 15.75 4.14
C PHE A 156 10.63 16.68 3.94
N ASP A 157 10.54 17.89 4.48
CA ASP A 157 11.61 18.87 4.42
C ASP A 157 12.43 18.84 5.73
N TYR A 158 13.66 18.36 5.64
CA TYR A 158 14.58 18.25 6.77
C TYR A 158 15.39 19.55 6.95
N THR A 159 15.71 19.89 8.19
CA THR A 159 16.72 20.92 8.49
C THR A 159 18.13 20.40 8.12
N LEU A 160 19.12 21.30 7.99
CA LEU A 160 20.52 20.88 7.73
C LEU A 160 21.06 19.93 8.81
N LYS A 161 20.76 20.22 10.10
CA LYS A 161 21.06 19.31 11.22
C LYS A 161 20.26 18.01 11.13
N GLY A 162 19.00 18.11 10.69
CA GLY A 162 18.12 16.98 10.42
C GLY A 162 18.66 16.05 9.33
N TYR A 163 19.26 16.59 8.27
CA TYR A 163 19.85 15.81 7.18
C TYR A 163 21.04 14.98 7.67
N LEU A 164 21.94 15.60 8.46
CA LEU A 164 23.11 14.91 9.03
C LEU A 164 22.69 13.83 10.04
N LYS A 165 21.71 14.10 10.92
CA LYS A 165 21.18 13.10 11.86
C LYS A 165 20.38 12.00 11.14
N ASN A 166 19.63 12.29 10.08
CA ASN A 166 18.93 11.26 9.28
C ASN A 166 19.90 10.38 8.46
N PHE A 167 21.08 10.89 8.12
CA PHE A 167 22.14 10.10 7.51
C PHE A 167 22.82 9.15 8.52
N LEU A 168 23.01 9.62 9.77
CA LEU A 168 23.71 8.86 10.82
C LEU A 168 22.79 7.98 11.67
N PHE A 169 21.51 8.32 11.80
CA PHE A 169 20.52 7.67 12.67
C PHE A 169 19.19 7.51 11.93
N LYS A 170 18.46 6.41 12.17
CA LYS A 170 17.06 6.30 11.72
C LYS A 170 16.26 7.42 12.39
N ALA A 171 15.74 8.37 11.61
CA ALA A 171 14.89 9.43 12.13
C ALA A 171 13.68 8.86 12.91
N ASP A 172 13.27 9.60 13.95
CA ASP A 172 12.15 9.22 14.81
C ASP A 172 10.88 8.93 14.01
N ALA A 173 10.01 8.08 14.53
CA ALA A 173 8.80 7.62 13.85
C ALA A 173 7.91 8.81 13.44
N GLN A 174 7.83 9.12 12.15
CA GLN A 174 6.68 9.86 11.64
C GLN A 174 5.51 8.89 11.56
N GLY A 175 4.32 9.36 11.86
CA GLY A 175 3.11 8.57 11.67
C GLY A 175 1.98 9.40 11.09
N ILE A 176 0.94 8.68 10.72
CA ILE A 176 -0.30 9.23 10.21
C ILE A 176 -1.44 8.82 11.14
N VAL A 177 -2.30 9.79 11.47
CA VAL A 177 -3.54 9.56 12.21
C VAL A 177 -4.69 9.84 11.29
N PHE A 178 -5.58 8.87 11.10
CA PHE A 178 -6.80 8.99 10.32
C PHE A 178 -7.99 9.31 11.22
N ASN A 179 -8.80 10.30 10.82
CA ASN A 179 -10.09 10.61 11.42
C ASN A 179 -11.21 10.27 10.42
N PHE A 180 -12.28 9.61 10.87
CA PHE A 180 -13.37 9.14 10.01
C PHE A 180 -14.59 10.07 10.02
N HIS A 181 -15.48 9.96 9.03
CA HIS A 181 -16.68 10.79 8.93
C HIS A 181 -17.71 10.54 10.03
N ASN A 182 -17.94 9.26 10.37
CA ASN A 182 -19.11 8.83 11.15
C ASN A 182 -18.72 8.14 12.48
N THR A 183 -17.47 8.24 12.90
CA THR A 183 -17.00 7.67 14.17
C THR A 183 -15.93 8.56 14.79
N PRO A 184 -15.90 8.70 16.13
CA PRO A 184 -14.82 9.37 16.83
C PRO A 184 -13.52 8.54 16.90
N GLU A 185 -13.55 7.28 16.45
CA GLU A 185 -12.37 6.43 16.38
C GLU A 185 -11.26 7.09 15.55
N LYS A 186 -10.01 6.88 15.97
CA LYS A 186 -8.83 7.29 15.21
C LYS A 186 -7.94 6.08 14.99
N LYS A 187 -7.34 5.98 13.79
CA LYS A 187 -6.33 4.96 13.50
C LYS A 187 -4.98 5.59 13.28
N PHE A 188 -4.00 5.09 14.01
CA PHE A 188 -2.60 5.48 13.89
C PHE A 188 -1.82 4.43 13.11
N PHE A 189 -0.96 4.89 12.21
CA PHE A 189 0.05 4.04 11.56
C PHE A 189 1.38 4.75 11.45
N ARG A 190 2.48 3.99 11.57
CA ARG A 190 3.81 4.52 11.29
C ARG A 190 4.00 4.72 9.78
N LEU A 191 4.71 5.78 9.41
CA LEU A 191 5.08 6.09 8.03
C LEU A 191 6.53 5.73 7.74
N ILE A 192 6.80 5.52 6.45
CA ILE A 192 8.14 5.46 5.89
C ILE A 192 8.36 6.76 5.09
N PRO A 193 9.01 7.79 5.66
CA PRO A 193 9.12 9.10 5.01
C PRO A 193 9.71 9.02 3.61
N ARG A 194 10.74 8.19 3.45
CA ARG A 194 11.47 8.05 2.18
C ARG A 194 10.60 7.44 1.08
N ASN A 195 9.68 6.53 1.41
CA ASN A 195 8.77 5.94 0.43
C ASN A 195 7.44 6.68 0.30
N SER A 196 7.17 7.67 1.17
CA SER A 196 5.91 8.42 1.13
C SER A 196 5.74 9.29 -0.12
N ILE A 197 6.85 9.59 -0.82
CA ILE A 197 6.84 10.26 -2.14
C ILE A 197 6.20 9.38 -3.24
N SER A 198 6.09 8.08 -3.01
CA SER A 198 5.43 7.09 -3.87
C SER A 198 3.91 7.09 -3.77
N GLY A 199 3.33 7.95 -2.91
CA GLY A 199 1.88 8.11 -2.78
C GLY A 199 1.29 7.11 -1.80
N ILE A 200 1.17 7.45 -0.52
CA ILE A 200 0.53 6.55 0.44
C ILE A 200 -0.99 6.49 0.23
N TRP A 201 -1.57 5.34 0.50
CA TRP A 201 -3.01 5.09 0.47
C TRP A 201 -3.73 5.84 1.60
N ILE A 202 -4.80 6.55 1.26
CA ILE A 202 -5.58 7.36 2.21
C ILE A 202 -7.06 6.95 2.27
N ASN A 203 -7.74 6.79 1.13
CA ASN A 203 -9.20 6.61 1.10
C ASN A 203 -9.64 5.77 -0.13
N PRO A 204 -10.61 4.85 -0.01
CA PRO A 204 -11.18 4.31 1.22
C PRO A 204 -10.14 3.54 2.01
N LEU A 205 -10.01 3.79 3.32
CA LEU A 205 -9.06 3.08 4.18
C LEU A 205 -9.60 1.67 4.44
N VAL A 206 -8.83 0.65 4.05
CA VAL A 206 -9.15 -0.74 4.34
C VAL A 206 -8.89 -1.01 5.82
N THR A 207 -9.94 -1.39 6.55
CA THR A 207 -9.86 -1.59 8.01
C THR A 207 -9.75 -3.05 8.44
N GLU A 208 -9.96 -3.97 7.52
CA GLU A 208 -9.88 -5.42 7.70
C GLU A 208 -9.49 -6.08 6.38
N ILE A 209 -8.87 -7.27 6.42
CA ILE A 209 -8.49 -8.02 5.22
C ILE A 209 -9.38 -9.26 5.09
N ASN A 210 -10.14 -9.32 4.00
CA ASN A 210 -10.96 -10.45 3.58
C ASN A 210 -11.09 -10.49 2.05
N LEU A 211 -11.83 -11.46 1.50
CA LEU A 211 -12.06 -11.59 0.06
C LEU A 211 -12.63 -10.32 -0.60
N TYR A 212 -13.46 -9.55 0.10
CA TYR A 212 -14.05 -8.33 -0.44
C TYR A 212 -13.09 -7.15 -0.35
N THR A 213 -12.43 -6.96 0.79
CA THR A 213 -11.56 -5.80 1.04
C THR A 213 -10.16 -5.93 0.47
N LEU A 214 -9.80 -7.09 -0.08
CA LEU A 214 -8.56 -7.34 -0.82
C LEU A 214 -8.79 -7.40 -2.34
N ASP A 215 -9.98 -7.04 -2.83
CA ASP A 215 -10.32 -6.92 -4.25
C ASP A 215 -10.45 -5.45 -4.65
N ILE A 216 -9.64 -5.01 -5.62
CA ILE A 216 -9.66 -3.63 -6.10
C ILE A 216 -11.03 -3.22 -6.63
N GLU A 217 -11.79 -4.13 -7.24
CA GLU A 217 -13.11 -3.82 -7.81
C GLU A 217 -14.14 -3.50 -6.72
N ASN A 218 -14.01 -4.12 -5.56
CA ASN A 218 -14.85 -3.86 -4.38
C ASN A 218 -14.38 -2.63 -3.62
N ILE A 219 -13.06 -2.46 -3.47
CA ILE A 219 -12.45 -1.27 -2.88
C ILE A 219 -12.91 -0.01 -3.63
N LEU A 220 -12.88 0.00 -4.96
CA LEU A 220 -13.29 1.16 -5.76
C LEU A 220 -14.77 1.52 -5.59
N LYS A 221 -15.61 0.56 -5.20
CA LYS A 221 -17.04 0.76 -4.90
C LYS A 221 -17.30 1.09 -3.44
N THR A 222 -16.27 1.05 -2.58
CA THR A 222 -16.41 1.28 -1.15
C THR A 222 -16.56 2.78 -0.88
N ASN A 223 -17.46 3.12 0.02
CA ASN A 223 -17.66 4.50 0.44
C ASN A 223 -16.39 5.07 1.09
N TYR A 224 -16.08 6.31 0.76
CA TYR A 224 -15.01 7.07 1.42
C TYR A 224 -15.29 7.20 2.91
N ASN A 225 -14.40 6.63 3.73
CA ASN A 225 -14.57 6.54 5.18
C ASN A 225 -13.67 7.53 5.93
N VAL A 226 -12.56 7.98 5.35
CA VAL A 226 -11.64 8.95 5.95
C VAL A 226 -12.09 10.38 5.65
N LYS A 227 -12.29 11.18 6.71
CA LYS A 227 -12.61 12.61 6.66
C LYS A 227 -11.38 13.47 6.55
N SER A 228 -10.38 13.17 7.37
CA SER A 228 -9.12 13.91 7.42
C SER A 228 -8.00 12.99 7.90
N PHE A 229 -6.76 13.38 7.64
CA PHE A 229 -5.61 12.78 8.30
C PHE A 229 -4.69 13.84 8.89
N MET A 230 -3.81 13.42 9.78
CA MET A 230 -2.79 14.27 10.39
C MET A 230 -1.45 13.55 10.34
N ILE A 231 -0.40 14.27 9.92
CA ILE A 231 0.98 13.76 10.02
C ILE A 231 1.52 14.18 11.37
N ILE A 232 1.88 13.21 12.20
CA ILE A 232 2.42 13.43 13.53
C ILE A 232 3.96 13.34 13.52
N THR A 233 4.58 14.19 14.32
CA THR A 233 6.02 14.15 14.59
C THR A 233 6.29 14.60 16.02
N GLU A 234 7.17 13.89 16.70
CA GLU A 234 7.70 14.29 18.01
C GLU A 234 8.98 15.15 17.86
N ASP A 235 9.73 14.98 16.75
CA ASP A 235 10.97 15.72 16.50
C ASP A 235 10.72 17.00 15.68
N LYS A 236 10.18 18.03 16.36
CA LYS A 236 9.98 19.38 15.79
C LYS A 236 11.29 20.10 15.46
N LYS A 237 12.45 19.60 15.88
CA LYS A 237 13.77 20.22 15.64
C LYS A 237 14.41 19.74 14.34
N MET A 238 14.06 18.54 13.88
CA MET A 238 14.60 17.96 12.65
C MET A 238 13.80 18.30 11.39
N LEU A 239 12.49 18.44 11.49
CA LEU A 239 11.60 18.67 10.35
C LEU A 239 11.11 20.11 10.30
N LYS A 240 11.23 20.75 9.13
CA LYS A 240 10.71 22.12 8.91
C LYS A 240 9.22 22.11 8.54
N GLY A 241 8.78 21.05 7.88
CA GLY A 241 7.44 20.89 7.32
C GLY A 241 7.43 19.72 6.35
N PHE A 242 6.37 19.63 5.56
CA PHE A 242 6.30 18.71 4.44
C PHE A 242 5.47 19.31 3.32
N GLN A 243 5.77 18.90 2.11
CA GLN A 243 4.94 19.13 0.95
C GLN A 243 4.11 17.89 0.68
N TYR A 244 2.90 18.09 0.16
CA TYR A 244 2.06 16.99 -0.27
C TYR A 244 1.34 17.28 -1.58
N GLN A 245 1.03 16.21 -2.31
CA GLN A 245 0.29 16.26 -3.57
C GLN A 245 -0.69 15.08 -3.61
N TRP A 246 -1.96 15.38 -3.88
CA TRP A 246 -2.98 14.36 -4.05
C TRP A 246 -2.75 13.55 -5.33
N GLU A 247 -2.99 12.25 -5.27
CA GLU A 247 -3.02 11.34 -6.41
C GLU A 247 -4.31 10.53 -6.35
N TYR A 248 -5.00 10.41 -7.48
CA TYR A 248 -6.25 9.67 -7.57
C TYR A 248 -6.09 8.50 -8.53
N LEU A 249 -6.32 7.29 -8.03
CA LEU A 249 -6.30 6.09 -8.85
C LEU A 249 -7.73 5.68 -9.18
N CYS A 250 -8.17 6.09 -10.35
CA CYS A 250 -9.51 5.78 -10.84
C CYS A 250 -9.45 4.63 -11.85
N ALA A 251 -10.41 3.72 -11.80
CA ALA A 251 -10.59 2.74 -12.87
C ALA A 251 -10.89 3.47 -14.19
N LYS A 252 -10.39 2.94 -15.31
CA LYS A 252 -10.89 3.32 -16.63
C LYS A 252 -12.31 2.78 -16.74
N ASP A 253 -13.24 3.61 -17.20
CA ASP A 253 -14.60 3.15 -17.47
C ASP A 253 -14.52 1.93 -18.38
N ILE A 254 -15.06 0.81 -17.92
CA ILE A 254 -15.38 -0.32 -18.78
C ILE A 254 -16.59 0.17 -19.58
N LYS A 255 -16.37 0.95 -20.64
CA LYS A 255 -17.43 1.16 -21.63
C LYS A 255 -17.88 -0.24 -22.05
N GLY A 256 -19.18 -0.48 -21.88
CA GLY A 256 -19.81 -1.79 -21.93
C GLY A 256 -19.37 -2.63 -23.12
N LYS A 257 -19.23 -3.93 -22.86
CA LYS A 257 -19.60 -4.92 -23.86
C LYS A 257 -21.11 -4.91 -24.03
#